data_AF-A0A257TM06-F1
#
_entry.id   AF-A0A257TM06-F1
#
_cell.length_a   1.000
_cell.length_b   1.000
_cell.length_c   1.000
_cell.angle_alpha   90.00
_cell.angle_beta   90.00
_cell.angle_gamma   90.00
#
_symmetry.space_group_name_H-M   'P 1'
#
loop_
_entity.id
_entity.type
_entity.pdbx_description
1 polymer ?
#
loop_
_entity_poly.entity_id
_entity_poly.type
_entity_poly.pdbx_seq_one_letter_code
_entity_poly.pdbx_strand_id
1 'polypeptide(L)'
;MNGHGKAELLAFRIAEISRRWGRSIGDVDDSPVFILAAGRASGERELQRRLARTMEDEPALDATVISAMSHQLLRAASYWDKGPAAEASPSARGVETLRGLVRAQAAFLRGVSRAAGGEGRPSAWGMTSTDITGDHALYLRLLFPRARFIFLHRNPIDAFAAALRSTRNPAAADGRDLSWAAGFAEQWCRLVASFELWHKEVDGILVGYEQAMAASPGQIEAYLGERLSPPVSAPEPENGANSAAQLRADEVKLLVERTGEMAARLGYTLTAEVARAGQGSAEPEPALGTPQVHTESVRISCAVLVPAMRYIEPECEEALHELEIRGYAVRRMRGASPVDHARSRLATSALDEGFEETLWIDADTAFDPDAVEQLRSHNVPMVAGIYPRRGPRAGLAVAPVPGTAELVMGDGGGLVEVLYAGAGFLLVRREVYAAIQQR
;
A
#
# COMPACT_ATOMS: atom_id res chain seq x y z
N MET A 1 -6.93 -12.83 -8.88
CA MET A 1 -7.89 -12.19 -7.93
C MET A 1 -7.44 -10.76 -7.69
N ASN A 2 -8.14 -9.79 -8.28
CA ASN A 2 -7.81 -8.36 -8.20
C ASN A 2 -7.98 -7.85 -6.76
N GLY A 3 -7.34 -6.72 -6.41
CA GLY A 3 -7.35 -6.17 -5.03
C GLY A 3 -8.75 -5.97 -4.43
N HIS A 4 -9.77 -5.77 -5.26
CA HIS A 4 -11.19 -5.74 -4.82
C HIS A 4 -11.64 -7.06 -4.17
N GLY A 5 -11.25 -8.21 -4.74
CA GLY A 5 -11.65 -9.52 -4.21
C GLY A 5 -11.06 -9.84 -2.84
N LYS A 6 -9.95 -9.20 -2.42
CA LYS A 6 -9.37 -9.39 -1.08
C LYS A 6 -10.05 -8.53 -0.02
N ALA A 7 -10.40 -7.28 -0.34
CA ALA A 7 -11.17 -6.43 0.57
C ALA A 7 -12.58 -7.01 0.79
N GLU A 8 -13.21 -7.49 -0.28
CA GLU A 8 -14.45 -8.26 -0.22
C GLU A 8 -14.28 -9.54 0.61
N LEU A 9 -13.15 -10.24 0.49
CA LEU A 9 -12.86 -11.42 1.30
C LEU A 9 -12.69 -11.07 2.78
N LEU A 10 -11.94 -10.02 3.15
CA LEU A 10 -11.78 -9.63 4.56
C LEU A 10 -13.15 -9.29 5.17
N ALA A 11 -13.92 -8.45 4.50
CA ALA A 11 -15.24 -8.06 4.97
C ALA A 11 -16.22 -9.23 5.03
N PHE A 12 -16.29 -10.05 3.98
CA PHE A 12 -17.12 -11.26 3.93
C PHE A 12 -16.80 -12.19 5.10
N ARG A 13 -15.51 -12.40 5.36
CA ARG A 13 -15.07 -13.25 6.46
C ARG A 13 -15.37 -12.62 7.81
N ILE A 14 -15.15 -11.33 8.02
CA ILE A 14 -15.51 -10.68 9.28
C ILE A 14 -17.03 -10.73 9.52
N ALA A 15 -17.84 -10.52 8.49
CA ALA A 15 -19.29 -10.66 8.56
C ALA A 15 -19.68 -12.11 8.92
N GLU A 16 -19.00 -13.10 8.34
CA GLU A 16 -19.21 -14.50 8.67
C GLU A 16 -18.81 -14.85 10.11
N ILE A 17 -17.64 -14.40 10.56
CA ILE A 17 -17.16 -14.51 11.94
C ILE A 17 -18.21 -13.92 12.89
N SER A 18 -18.68 -12.70 12.60
CA SER A 18 -19.66 -11.98 13.40
C SER A 18 -21.02 -12.69 13.43
N ARG A 19 -21.48 -13.21 12.29
CA ARG A 19 -22.74 -13.95 12.15
C ARG A 19 -22.69 -15.29 12.90
N ARG A 20 -21.59 -16.03 12.77
CA ARG A 20 -21.46 -17.38 13.37
C ARG A 20 -21.26 -17.35 14.88
N TRP A 21 -20.62 -16.31 15.42
CA TRP A 21 -20.19 -16.30 16.82
C TRP A 21 -20.69 -15.11 17.65
N GLY A 22 -21.46 -14.22 17.02
CA GLY A 22 -22.06 -13.05 17.66
C GLY A 22 -21.05 -11.93 17.93
N ARG A 23 -21.55 -10.77 18.37
CA ARG A 23 -20.73 -9.60 18.71
C ARG A 23 -19.85 -9.78 19.96
N SER A 24 -19.95 -10.92 20.66
CA SER A 24 -19.26 -11.17 21.94
C SER A 24 -17.84 -11.73 21.83
N ILE A 25 -17.27 -11.82 20.62
CA ILE A 25 -15.89 -12.31 20.46
C ILE A 25 -14.89 -11.30 21.02
N GLY A 26 -15.11 -10.02 20.78
CA GLY A 26 -14.36 -8.91 21.37
C GLY A 26 -15.08 -8.36 22.58
N ASP A 27 -15.18 -9.13 23.66
CA ASP A 27 -15.73 -8.66 24.94
C ASP A 27 -14.74 -7.70 25.64
N VAL A 28 -14.52 -6.56 24.99
CA VAL A 28 -13.60 -5.50 25.40
C VAL A 28 -14.44 -4.24 25.54
N ASP A 29 -14.50 -3.69 26.76
CA ASP A 29 -15.37 -2.55 27.09
C ASP A 29 -14.86 -1.19 26.57
N ASP A 30 -13.73 -1.18 25.87
CA ASP A 30 -13.07 0.02 25.36
C ASP A 30 -13.81 0.63 24.17
N SER A 31 -13.78 1.96 24.08
CA SER A 31 -14.38 2.76 23.02
C SER A 31 -13.35 3.63 22.26
N PRO A 32 -12.32 3.01 21.64
CA PRO A 32 -11.26 3.77 21.01
C PRO A 32 -11.75 4.59 19.81
N VAL A 33 -11.06 5.67 19.50
CA VAL A 33 -11.33 6.48 18.30
C VAL A 33 -10.28 6.19 17.24
N PHE A 34 -10.71 5.74 16.06
CA PHE A 34 -9.84 5.45 14.93
C PHE A 34 -10.01 6.52 13.85
N ILE A 35 -8.92 7.18 13.46
CA ILE A 35 -8.91 8.13 12.34
C ILE A 35 -8.20 7.49 11.16
N LEU A 36 -8.95 7.19 10.10
CA LEU A 36 -8.43 6.60 8.87
C LEU A 36 -8.40 7.68 7.79
N ALA A 37 -7.20 8.08 7.39
CA ALA A 37 -6.98 9.16 6.43
C ALA A 37 -6.67 8.63 5.02
N ALA A 38 -7.16 9.32 4.00
CA ALA A 38 -6.94 8.97 2.60
C ALA A 38 -5.52 9.35 2.13
N GLY A 39 -4.51 8.67 2.67
CA GLY A 39 -3.12 8.96 2.40
C GLY A 39 -2.54 10.04 3.32
N ARG A 40 -1.22 10.18 3.25
CA ARG A 40 -0.46 11.12 4.07
C ARG A 40 -0.93 12.56 3.84
N ALA A 41 -0.90 13.36 4.91
CA ALA A 41 -1.24 14.78 4.88
C ALA A 41 -2.70 15.10 4.51
N SER A 42 -3.60 14.13 4.72
CA SER A 42 -5.05 14.37 4.72
C SER A 42 -5.53 15.09 5.98
N GLY A 43 -4.63 15.37 6.93
CA GLY A 43 -4.90 16.20 8.11
C GLY A 43 -5.19 15.40 9.37
N GLU A 44 -4.87 14.10 9.36
CA GLU A 44 -5.02 13.17 10.47
C GLU A 44 -4.36 13.67 11.76
N ARG A 45 -3.15 14.22 11.67
CA ARG A 45 -2.40 14.75 12.82
C ARG A 45 -2.99 16.03 13.40
N GLU A 46 -3.59 16.89 12.57
CA GLU A 46 -4.28 18.08 13.07
C GLU A 46 -5.59 17.67 13.75
N LEU A 47 -6.36 16.77 13.14
CA LEU A 47 -7.57 16.25 13.75
C LEU A 47 -7.28 15.51 15.06
N GLN A 48 -6.23 14.68 15.10
CA GLN A 48 -5.75 14.04 16.33
C GLN A 48 -5.38 15.07 17.40
N ARG A 49 -4.69 16.16 17.05
CA ARG A 49 -4.38 17.24 18.01
C ARG A 49 -5.62 17.95 18.54
N ARG A 50 -6.65 18.15 17.71
CA ARG A 50 -7.94 18.68 18.17
C ARG A 50 -8.67 17.72 19.10
N LEU A 51 -8.44 16.42 18.88
CA LEU A 51 -8.83 15.32 19.75
C LEU A 51 -7.84 15.06 20.89
N ALA A 52 -6.75 15.81 21.07
CA ALA A 52 -5.71 15.45 22.04
C ALA A 52 -6.13 15.56 23.51
N ARG A 53 -7.35 16.06 23.80
CA ARG A 53 -7.99 15.85 25.10
C ARG A 53 -8.43 14.38 25.33
N THR A 54 -8.51 13.60 24.25
CA THR A 54 -9.02 12.22 24.16
C THR A 54 -8.14 11.24 23.39
N MET A 55 -7.06 11.67 22.73
CA MET A 55 -6.14 10.79 21.99
C MET A 55 -4.67 11.16 22.27
N GLU A 56 -3.84 10.16 22.53
CA GLU A 56 -2.40 10.34 22.76
C GLU A 56 -1.64 10.59 21.45
N ASP A 57 -0.44 11.19 21.56
CA ASP A 57 0.50 11.29 20.45
C ASP A 57 0.87 9.89 19.95
N GLU A 58 0.89 9.74 18.62
CA GLU A 58 1.04 8.46 17.89
C GLU A 58 2.18 7.58 18.46
N PRO A 59 1.90 6.39 19.04
CA PRO A 59 2.70 5.25 18.68
C PRO A 59 2.37 4.98 17.21
N ALA A 60 3.35 5.15 16.32
CA ALA A 60 3.20 4.85 14.90
C ALA A 60 2.94 3.35 14.72
N LEU A 61 1.70 2.95 14.93
CA LEU A 61 1.25 1.58 14.76
C LEU A 61 1.10 1.40 13.25
N ASP A 62 2.15 0.85 12.66
CA ASP A 62 2.27 0.66 11.23
C ASP A 62 1.05 -0.12 10.70
N ALA A 63 0.49 0.36 9.59
CA ALA A 63 -0.55 -0.32 8.83
C ALA A 63 -0.21 -1.80 8.59
N THR A 64 1.08 -2.13 8.43
CA THR A 64 1.56 -3.50 8.27
C THR A 64 1.21 -4.40 9.45
N VAL A 65 1.21 -3.87 10.69
CA VAL A 65 0.87 -4.63 11.90
C VAL A 65 -0.62 -4.95 11.90
N ILE A 66 -1.47 -3.96 11.63
CA ILE A 66 -2.93 -4.15 11.59
C ILE A 66 -3.30 -5.15 10.48
N SER A 67 -2.71 -5.00 9.29
CA SER A 67 -2.90 -5.94 8.18
C SER A 67 -2.38 -7.34 8.50
N ALA A 68 -1.25 -7.48 9.19
CA ALA A 68 -0.75 -8.79 9.60
C ALA A 68 -1.71 -9.47 10.60
N MET A 69 -2.21 -8.73 11.58
CA MET A 69 -3.12 -9.26 12.59
C MET A 69 -4.49 -9.62 11.98
N SER A 70 -5.02 -8.80 11.07
CA SER A 70 -6.27 -9.12 10.36
C SER A 70 -6.11 -10.38 9.49
N HIS A 71 -4.97 -10.54 8.82
CA HIS A 71 -4.66 -11.76 8.06
C HIS A 71 -4.51 -13.00 8.95
N GLN A 72 -3.96 -12.89 10.16
CA GLN A 72 -3.91 -14.00 11.12
C GLN A 72 -5.31 -14.49 11.45
N LEU A 73 -6.24 -13.56 11.69
CA LEU A 73 -7.63 -13.88 11.98
C LEU A 73 -8.31 -14.55 10.78
N LEU A 74 -8.07 -14.04 9.57
CA LEU A 74 -8.58 -14.65 8.34
C LEU A 74 -8.06 -16.07 8.12
N ARG A 75 -6.75 -16.27 8.33
CA ARG A 75 -6.13 -17.60 8.21
C ARG A 75 -6.71 -18.54 9.23
N ALA A 76 -6.80 -18.11 10.49
CA ALA A 76 -7.45 -18.86 11.54
C ALA A 76 -8.84 -19.29 11.06
N ALA A 77 -9.72 -18.34 10.69
CA ALA A 77 -11.06 -18.62 10.18
C ALA A 77 -11.11 -19.61 9.01
N SER A 78 -10.16 -19.55 8.07
CA SER A 78 -10.15 -20.43 6.89
C SER A 78 -9.80 -21.89 7.18
N TYR A 79 -9.09 -22.19 8.27
CA TYR A 79 -8.87 -23.58 8.69
C TYR A 79 -10.18 -24.25 9.15
N TRP A 80 -11.20 -23.47 9.49
CA TRP A 80 -12.50 -23.99 9.93
C TRP A 80 -13.46 -24.34 8.80
N ASP A 81 -13.28 -23.78 7.61
CA ASP A 81 -14.14 -24.09 6.45
C ASP A 81 -13.76 -25.40 5.75
N LYS A 82 -12.53 -25.88 5.93
CA LYS A 82 -11.99 -27.04 5.18
C LYS A 82 -12.08 -28.37 5.93
N GLY A 83 -12.70 -28.41 7.11
CA GLY A 83 -12.92 -29.67 7.83
C GLY A 83 -14.10 -30.46 7.24
N PRO A 84 -14.11 -31.81 7.35
CA PRO A 84 -15.26 -32.67 6.98
C PRO A 84 -16.53 -32.42 7.81
N ALA A 85 -16.53 -31.36 8.61
CA ALA A 85 -17.53 -30.93 9.55
C ALA A 85 -18.03 -29.51 9.21
N ALA A 86 -18.01 -29.09 7.93
CA ALA A 86 -18.58 -27.83 7.49
C ALA A 86 -20.08 -27.69 7.81
N GLU A 87 -20.76 -28.81 8.09
CA GLU A 87 -22.15 -28.85 8.59
C GLU A 87 -22.26 -28.94 10.13
N ALA A 88 -21.17 -29.20 10.85
CA ALA A 88 -21.21 -29.29 12.31
C ALA A 88 -20.98 -27.90 12.93
N SER A 89 -21.76 -27.59 13.96
CA SER A 89 -21.55 -26.39 14.78
C SER A 89 -20.07 -26.27 15.21
N PRO A 90 -19.50 -25.06 15.19
CA PRO A 90 -18.09 -24.85 15.52
C PRO A 90 -17.77 -25.45 16.89
N SER A 91 -16.71 -26.25 16.98
CA SER A 91 -16.32 -26.87 18.25
C SER A 91 -16.08 -25.77 19.30
N ALA A 92 -16.52 -26.01 20.55
CA ALA A 92 -16.34 -25.06 21.64
C ALA A 92 -14.87 -24.60 21.79
N ARG A 93 -13.93 -25.51 21.51
CA ARG A 93 -12.49 -25.22 21.50
C ARG A 93 -12.07 -24.25 20.40
N GLY A 94 -12.63 -24.37 19.19
CA GLY A 94 -12.30 -23.46 18.09
C GLY A 94 -12.80 -22.03 18.34
N VAL A 95 -14.01 -21.91 18.88
CA VAL A 95 -14.56 -20.61 19.31
C VAL A 95 -13.67 -19.97 20.37
N GLU A 96 -13.24 -20.74 21.37
CA GLU A 96 -12.39 -20.20 22.44
C GLU A 96 -10.99 -19.81 21.94
N THR A 97 -10.41 -20.55 20.99
CA THR A 97 -9.14 -20.16 20.34
C THR A 97 -9.27 -18.83 19.61
N LEU A 98 -10.34 -18.62 18.84
CA LEU A 98 -10.57 -17.36 18.14
C LEU A 98 -10.82 -16.20 19.09
N ARG A 99 -11.59 -16.41 20.17
CA ARG A 99 -11.74 -15.42 21.24
C ARG A 99 -10.41 -15.09 21.89
N GLY A 100 -9.59 -16.10 22.17
CA GLY A 100 -8.24 -15.92 22.70
C GLY A 100 -7.38 -15.05 21.78
N LEU A 101 -7.43 -15.30 20.46
CA LEU A 101 -6.71 -14.50 19.47
C LEU A 101 -7.21 -13.05 19.44
N VAL A 102 -8.53 -12.84 19.36
CA VAL A 102 -9.14 -11.50 19.35
C VAL A 102 -8.80 -10.73 20.63
N ARG A 103 -8.91 -11.36 21.80
CA ARG A 103 -8.53 -10.76 23.09
C ARG A 103 -7.05 -10.40 23.14
N ALA A 104 -6.17 -11.28 22.67
CA ALA A 104 -4.73 -11.02 22.63
C ALA A 104 -4.40 -9.85 21.68
N GLN A 105 -5.02 -9.81 20.50
CA GLN A 105 -4.85 -8.73 19.53
C GLN A 105 -5.37 -7.38 20.06
N ALA A 106 -6.54 -7.37 20.71
CA ALA A 106 -7.09 -6.18 21.35
C ALA A 106 -6.20 -5.70 22.51
N ALA A 107 -5.71 -6.62 23.35
CA ALA A 107 -4.78 -6.31 24.43
C ALA A 107 -3.45 -5.74 23.92
N PHE A 108 -2.93 -6.27 22.81
CA PHE A 108 -1.74 -5.74 22.15
C PHE A 108 -1.94 -4.31 21.68
N LEU A 109 -3.00 -4.02 20.92
CA LEU A 109 -3.28 -2.65 20.44
C LEU A 109 -3.48 -1.67 21.59
N ARG A 110 -4.23 -2.06 22.62
CA ARG A 110 -4.39 -1.27 23.84
C ARG A 110 -3.05 -1.00 24.53
N GLY A 111 -2.20 -2.03 24.62
CA GLY A 111 -0.88 -1.94 25.27
C GLY A 111 0.06 -0.99 24.53
N VAL A 112 0.12 -1.09 23.20
CA VAL A 112 0.92 -0.18 22.37
C VAL A 112 0.44 1.26 22.49
N SER A 113 -0.88 1.48 22.47
CA SER A 113 -1.46 2.81 22.69
C SER A 113 -1.06 3.37 24.06
N ARG A 114 -1.28 2.63 25.16
CA ARG A 114 -0.96 3.08 26.52
C ARG A 114 0.52 3.32 26.77
N ALA A 115 1.41 2.56 26.13
CA ALA A 115 2.85 2.75 26.27
C ALA A 115 3.33 4.11 25.74
N ALA A 116 2.60 4.73 24.82
CA ALA A 116 2.87 6.09 24.34
C ALA A 116 2.40 7.18 25.34
N GLY A 117 1.58 6.81 26.33
CA GLY A 117 0.83 7.73 27.18
C GLY A 117 1.49 8.21 28.48
N GLY A 118 2.22 7.37 29.20
CA GLY A 118 2.62 7.69 30.58
C GLY A 118 1.44 7.69 31.58
N GLU A 119 1.74 7.79 32.89
CA GLU A 119 0.74 7.62 33.96
C GLU A 119 -0.22 8.83 34.10
N GLY A 120 -1.53 8.55 34.28
CA GLY A 120 -2.55 9.56 34.65
C GLY A 120 -3.49 10.06 33.54
N ARG A 121 -3.66 9.32 32.44
CA ARG A 121 -4.27 9.82 31.19
C ARG A 121 -5.71 9.38 30.89
N PRO A 122 -6.41 10.06 29.94
CA PRO A 122 -7.84 9.94 29.72
C PRO A 122 -8.34 8.52 29.46
N SER A 123 -9.62 8.27 29.77
CA SER A 123 -10.31 7.00 29.50
C SER A 123 -10.45 6.67 28.01
N ALA A 124 -10.29 7.66 27.14
CA ALA A 124 -10.33 7.50 25.69
C ALA A 124 -8.90 7.34 25.13
N TRP A 125 -8.72 6.40 24.21
CA TRP A 125 -7.50 6.21 23.44
C TRP A 125 -7.87 5.99 21.97
N GLY A 126 -6.88 5.99 21.09
CA GLY A 126 -7.14 5.78 19.67
C GLY A 126 -5.87 5.62 18.85
N MET A 127 -6.03 5.55 17.53
CA MET A 127 -4.89 5.62 16.59
C MET A 127 -5.31 6.34 15.32
N THR A 128 -4.29 6.78 14.57
CA THR A 128 -4.40 7.32 13.24
C THR A 128 -3.68 6.42 12.24
N SER A 129 -4.19 6.33 11.02
CA SER A 129 -3.51 5.63 9.94
C SER A 129 -3.83 6.27 8.60
N THR A 130 -2.84 6.34 7.72
CA THR A 130 -2.97 6.91 6.37
C THR A 130 -3.02 5.87 5.26
N ASP A 131 -2.83 4.59 5.61
CA ASP A 131 -2.50 3.55 4.62
C ASP A 131 -3.45 2.33 4.68
N ILE A 132 -4.26 2.20 5.74
CA ILE A 132 -5.25 1.13 5.87
C ILE A 132 -6.60 1.51 5.25
N THR A 133 -7.21 0.54 4.60
CA THR A 133 -8.52 0.62 3.95
C THR A 133 -9.68 0.40 4.94
N GLY A 134 -10.90 0.76 4.53
CA GLY A 134 -12.07 0.69 5.40
C GLY A 134 -12.52 -0.72 5.81
N ASP A 135 -12.11 -1.76 5.09
CA ASP A 135 -12.27 -3.17 5.51
C ASP A 135 -11.46 -3.50 6.78
N HIS A 136 -10.34 -2.80 7.03
CA HIS A 136 -9.64 -2.91 8.31
C HIS A 136 -10.47 -2.32 9.47
N ALA A 137 -11.37 -1.37 9.20
CA ALA A 137 -12.26 -0.85 10.22
C ALA A 137 -13.24 -1.92 10.72
N LEU A 138 -13.69 -2.84 9.85
CA LEU A 138 -14.50 -4.00 10.27
C LEU A 138 -13.73 -4.89 11.24
N TYR A 139 -12.45 -5.11 10.97
CA TYR A 139 -11.57 -5.89 11.83
C TYR A 139 -11.38 -5.19 13.18
N LEU A 140 -11.12 -3.88 13.17
CA LEU A 140 -11.01 -3.09 14.40
C LEU A 140 -12.32 -3.05 15.19
N ARG A 141 -13.48 -2.99 14.50
CA ARG A 141 -14.81 -3.07 15.13
C ARG A 141 -15.06 -4.42 15.78
N LEU A 142 -14.54 -5.51 15.19
CA LEU A 142 -14.60 -6.84 15.80
C LEU A 142 -13.77 -6.91 17.08
N LEU A 143 -12.58 -6.29 17.10
CA LEU A 143 -11.74 -6.22 18.30
C LEU A 143 -12.36 -5.32 19.38
N PHE A 144 -12.96 -4.20 18.97
CA PHE A 144 -13.48 -3.15 19.84
C PHE A 144 -14.91 -2.79 19.41
N PRO A 145 -15.94 -3.47 19.93
CA PRO A 145 -17.33 -3.27 19.49
C PRO A 145 -17.86 -1.85 19.68
N ARG A 146 -17.27 -1.07 20.61
CA ARG A 146 -17.62 0.33 20.89
C ARG A 146 -16.67 1.35 20.26
N ALA A 147 -15.79 0.91 19.37
CA ALA A 147 -14.91 1.82 18.65
C ALA A 147 -15.70 2.83 17.81
N ARG A 148 -15.16 4.04 17.69
CA ARG A 148 -15.67 5.12 16.84
C ARG A 148 -14.72 5.33 15.67
N PHE A 149 -15.25 5.53 14.48
CA PHE A 149 -14.45 5.60 13.24
C PHE A 149 -14.69 6.92 12.52
N ILE A 150 -13.59 7.62 12.23
CA ILE A 150 -13.57 8.82 11.42
C ILE A 150 -12.76 8.53 10.17
N PHE A 151 -13.42 8.56 9.02
CA PHE A 151 -12.80 8.43 7.71
C PHE A 151 -12.56 9.83 7.17
N LEU A 152 -11.30 10.23 7.08
CA LEU A 152 -10.88 11.57 6.70
C LEU A 152 -10.40 11.57 5.26
N HIS A 153 -10.99 12.41 4.43
CA HIS A 153 -10.49 12.71 3.09
C HIS A 153 -10.16 14.19 2.97
N ARG A 154 -9.31 14.56 2.03
CA ARG A 154 -8.92 15.94 1.74
C ARG A 154 -8.90 16.14 0.23
N ASN A 155 -9.03 17.38 -0.25
CA ASN A 155 -8.78 17.67 -1.67
C ASN A 155 -7.42 17.01 -2.07
N PRO A 156 -7.40 16.15 -3.11
CA PRO A 156 -6.21 15.36 -3.47
C PRO A 156 -5.01 16.24 -3.86
N ILE A 157 -5.25 17.43 -4.44
CA ILE A 157 -4.18 18.37 -4.79
C ILE A 157 -3.58 19.00 -3.54
N ASP A 158 -4.43 19.44 -2.61
CA ASP A 158 -3.98 20.00 -1.33
C ASP A 158 -3.24 18.96 -0.48
N ALA A 159 -3.75 17.72 -0.46
CA ALA A 159 -3.14 16.60 0.25
C ALA A 159 -1.78 16.24 -0.37
N PHE A 160 -1.67 16.18 -1.70
CA PHE A 160 -0.40 15.92 -2.37
C PHE A 160 0.63 17.02 -2.11
N ALA A 161 0.24 18.30 -2.27
CA ALA A 161 1.11 19.44 -1.97
C ALA A 161 1.59 19.42 -0.50
N ALA A 162 0.70 19.11 0.44
CA ALA A 162 1.07 18.98 1.85
C ALA A 162 1.99 17.78 2.11
N ALA A 163 1.77 16.64 1.44
CA ALA A 163 2.62 15.46 1.54
C ALA A 163 4.05 15.78 1.08
N LEU A 164 4.20 16.52 -0.02
CA LEU A 164 5.48 16.97 -0.55
C LEU A 164 6.23 17.92 0.40
N ARG A 165 5.52 18.83 1.08
CA ARG A 165 6.14 19.68 2.12
C ARG A 165 6.63 18.87 3.32
N SER A 166 5.95 17.76 3.62
CA SER A 166 6.29 16.88 4.75
C SER A 166 7.47 15.94 4.48
N THR A 167 7.83 15.71 3.21
CA THR A 167 8.99 14.90 2.86
C THR A 167 10.26 15.69 3.10
N ARG A 168 11.05 15.26 4.10
CA ARG A 168 12.35 15.87 4.50
C ARG A 168 13.46 15.80 3.44
N ASN A 169 13.16 15.43 2.20
CA ASN A 169 14.16 15.27 1.15
C ASN A 169 14.00 16.36 0.07
N PRO A 170 14.62 17.54 0.24
CA PRO A 170 14.60 18.59 -0.77
C PRO A 170 15.27 18.17 -2.09
N ALA A 171 16.18 17.19 -2.10
CA ALA A 171 16.78 16.66 -3.33
C ALA A 171 15.79 15.84 -4.18
N ALA A 172 14.66 15.41 -3.61
CA ALA A 172 13.59 14.86 -4.41
C ALA A 172 12.99 15.93 -5.32
N ALA A 173 12.85 17.19 -4.86
CA ALA A 173 12.04 18.22 -5.51
C ALA A 173 12.43 18.55 -6.96
N ASP A 174 13.73 18.53 -7.28
CA ASP A 174 14.28 18.86 -8.60
C ASP A 174 14.40 17.65 -9.55
N GLY A 175 14.10 16.43 -9.07
CA GLY A 175 14.17 15.18 -9.84
C GLY A 175 12.92 14.29 -9.70
N ARG A 176 11.77 14.83 -9.27
CA ARG A 176 10.55 14.03 -9.11
C ARG A 176 9.99 13.63 -10.46
N ASP A 177 9.87 12.34 -10.67
CA ASP A 177 9.08 11.80 -11.76
C ASP A 177 7.57 11.75 -11.39
N LEU A 178 6.72 11.80 -12.41
CA LEU A 178 5.26 11.70 -12.34
C LEU A 178 4.77 10.44 -11.63
N SER A 179 5.60 9.40 -11.52
CA SER A 179 5.32 8.19 -10.74
C SER A 179 4.93 8.47 -9.29
N TRP A 180 5.43 9.56 -8.67
CA TRP A 180 5.02 9.95 -7.32
C TRP A 180 3.59 10.46 -7.25
N ALA A 181 3.21 11.35 -8.17
CA ALA A 181 1.85 11.86 -8.27
C ALA A 181 0.88 10.74 -8.68
N ALA A 182 1.28 9.85 -9.58
CA ALA A 182 0.51 8.65 -9.95
C ALA A 182 0.27 7.75 -8.74
N GLY A 183 1.33 7.36 -8.03
CA GLY A 183 1.23 6.49 -6.86
C GLY A 183 0.40 7.12 -5.74
N PHE A 184 0.53 8.43 -5.52
CA PHE A 184 -0.32 9.16 -4.59
C PHE A 184 -1.80 9.12 -5.02
N ALA A 185 -2.10 9.44 -6.28
CA ALA A 185 -3.47 9.44 -6.80
C ALA A 185 -4.13 8.06 -6.68
N GLU A 186 -3.41 7.00 -7.04
CA GLU A 186 -3.88 5.62 -6.91
C GLU A 186 -4.16 5.25 -5.45
N GLN A 187 -3.23 5.59 -4.54
CA GLN A 187 -3.42 5.33 -3.11
C GLN A 187 -4.63 6.10 -2.57
N TRP A 188 -4.75 7.39 -2.90
CA TRP A 188 -5.86 8.25 -2.46
C TRP A 188 -7.20 7.71 -2.96
N CYS A 189 -7.33 7.44 -4.27
CA CYS A 189 -8.56 6.88 -4.85
C CYS A 189 -8.93 5.54 -4.22
N ARG A 190 -7.94 4.65 -4.02
CA ARG A 190 -8.15 3.34 -3.38
C ARG A 190 -8.68 3.48 -1.95
N LEU A 191 -8.12 4.40 -1.17
CA LEU A 191 -8.53 4.62 0.21
C LEU A 191 -9.92 5.24 0.29
N VAL A 192 -10.17 6.31 -0.48
CA VAL A 192 -11.50 6.95 -0.51
C VAL A 192 -12.58 5.98 -0.96
N ALA A 193 -12.37 5.24 -2.05
CA ALA A 193 -13.32 4.24 -2.52
C ALA A 193 -13.65 3.21 -1.42
N SER A 194 -12.61 2.79 -0.68
CA SER A 194 -12.77 1.88 0.44
C SER A 194 -13.53 2.54 1.61
N PHE A 195 -13.29 3.81 1.89
CA PHE A 195 -13.97 4.53 2.97
C PHE A 195 -15.45 4.71 2.66
N GLU A 196 -15.81 5.13 1.45
CA GLU A 196 -17.21 5.23 1.00
C GLU A 196 -17.95 3.89 1.12
N LEU A 197 -17.28 2.79 0.80
CA LEU A 197 -17.86 1.46 0.87
C LEU A 197 -18.11 1.00 2.31
N TRP A 198 -17.16 1.25 3.23
CA TRP A 198 -17.17 0.59 4.54
C TRP A 198 -17.57 1.48 5.72
N HIS A 199 -17.56 2.81 5.58
CA HIS A 199 -17.75 3.67 6.75
C HIS A 199 -19.10 3.44 7.45
N LYS A 200 -20.17 3.18 6.69
CA LYS A 200 -21.51 2.92 7.25
C LYS A 200 -21.60 1.57 7.95
N GLU A 201 -20.89 0.56 7.45
CA GLU A 201 -20.87 -0.79 8.02
C GLU A 201 -20.25 -0.84 9.42
N VAL A 202 -19.42 0.16 9.75
CA VAL A 202 -18.80 0.32 11.06
C VAL A 202 -19.36 1.52 11.82
N ASP A 203 -20.59 1.97 11.54
CA ASP A 203 -21.22 3.13 12.16
C ASP A 203 -20.26 4.34 12.24
N GLY A 204 -19.47 4.55 11.19
CA GLY A 204 -18.44 5.58 11.07
C GLY A 204 -18.88 6.76 10.21
N ILE A 205 -18.19 7.89 10.38
CA ILE A 205 -18.43 9.10 9.59
C ILE A 205 -17.34 9.28 8.53
N LEU A 206 -17.75 9.68 7.33
CA LEU A 206 -16.86 10.15 6.26
C LEU A 206 -16.89 11.68 6.26
N VAL A 207 -15.73 12.32 6.41
CA VAL A 207 -15.62 13.78 6.59
C VAL A 207 -14.47 14.33 5.78
N GLY A 208 -14.71 15.46 5.11
CA GLY A 208 -13.67 16.24 4.43
C GLY A 208 -12.83 17.02 5.45
N TYR A 209 -11.52 17.07 5.27
CA TYR A 209 -10.58 17.78 6.12
C TYR A 209 -10.98 19.25 6.31
N GLU A 210 -11.43 19.89 5.25
CA GLU A 210 -11.86 21.29 5.23
C GLU A 210 -13.06 21.50 6.16
N GLN A 211 -14.01 20.56 6.17
CA GLN A 211 -15.16 20.57 7.06
C GLN A 211 -14.74 20.24 8.50
N ALA A 212 -13.85 19.27 8.67
CA ALA A 212 -13.31 18.88 9.96
C ALA A 212 -12.56 20.03 10.63
N MET A 213 -11.92 20.92 9.85
CA MET A 213 -11.16 22.08 10.33
C MET A 213 -11.97 23.36 10.45
N ALA A 214 -13.23 23.37 10.00
CA ALA A 214 -14.10 24.54 10.15
C ALA A 214 -14.30 24.92 11.63
N ALA A 215 -14.68 26.18 11.86
CA ALA A 215 -14.92 26.74 13.20
C ALA A 215 -16.00 25.99 13.99
N SER A 216 -16.89 25.28 13.30
CA SER A 216 -17.94 24.45 13.90
C SER A 216 -17.94 23.05 13.24
N PRO A 217 -17.12 22.10 13.71
CA PRO A 217 -17.02 20.75 13.14
C PRO A 217 -18.19 19.86 13.60
N GLY A 218 -19.42 20.39 13.56
CA GLY A 218 -20.57 19.87 14.29
C GLY A 218 -20.90 18.40 14.02
N GLN A 219 -20.57 17.88 12.83
CA GLN A 219 -20.71 16.46 12.51
C GLN A 219 -19.80 15.56 13.36
N ILE A 220 -18.52 15.94 13.54
CA ILE A 220 -17.56 15.17 14.36
C ILE A 220 -17.94 15.26 15.83
N GLU A 221 -18.29 16.44 16.31
CA GLU A 221 -18.69 16.64 17.70
C GLU A 221 -19.99 15.90 18.05
N ALA A 222 -20.99 15.95 17.16
CA ALA A 222 -22.23 15.20 17.33
C ALA A 222 -21.98 13.68 17.31
N TYR A 223 -21.07 13.21 16.45
CA TYR A 223 -20.71 11.81 16.36
C TYR A 223 -19.95 11.31 17.60
N LEU A 224 -18.98 12.09 18.09
CA LEU A 224 -18.20 11.72 19.25
C LEU A 224 -18.94 11.96 20.57
N GLY A 225 -19.93 12.87 20.58
CA GLY A 225 -20.60 13.33 21.80
C GLY A 225 -19.76 14.30 22.64
N GLU A 226 -18.70 14.87 22.06
CA GLU A 226 -17.70 15.67 22.76
C GLU A 226 -17.25 16.86 21.88
N ARG A 227 -16.89 17.98 22.51
CA ARG A 227 -16.39 19.17 21.78
C ARG A 227 -14.94 19.00 21.40
N LEU A 228 -14.60 19.37 20.17
CA LEU A 228 -13.21 19.40 19.70
C LEU A 228 -12.50 20.63 20.26
N SER A 229 -11.20 20.50 20.52
CA SER A 229 -10.38 21.69 20.77
C SER A 229 -10.36 22.57 19.52
N PRO A 230 -10.25 23.90 19.67
CA PRO A 230 -10.00 24.77 18.52
C PRO A 230 -8.70 24.33 17.81
N PRO A 231 -8.62 24.50 16.48
CA PRO A 231 -7.43 24.13 15.73
C PRO A 231 -6.20 24.92 16.25
N VAL A 232 -5.04 24.27 16.32
CA VAL A 232 -3.82 24.87 16.92
C VAL A 232 -3.29 26.02 16.07
N SER A 233 -3.57 25.94 14.77
CA SER A 233 -3.35 26.99 13.78
C SER A 233 -4.67 27.18 13.04
N ALA A 234 -5.05 28.41 12.70
CA ALA A 234 -6.14 28.59 11.74
C ALA A 234 -5.83 27.71 10.51
N PRO A 235 -6.78 26.94 9.96
CA PRO A 235 -6.57 26.34 8.65
C PRO A 235 -6.12 27.48 7.76
N GLU A 236 -4.95 27.36 7.10
CA GLU A 236 -4.49 28.42 6.21
C GLU A 236 -5.68 28.82 5.33
N PRO A 237 -6.17 30.06 5.46
CA PRO A 237 -7.48 30.41 4.94
C PRO A 237 -7.45 30.22 3.43
N GLU A 238 -8.43 29.46 2.91
CA GLU A 238 -8.83 29.48 1.49
C GLU A 238 -7.77 29.17 0.42
N ASN A 239 -6.59 28.69 0.81
CA ASN A 239 -5.45 28.59 -0.12
C ASN A 239 -5.29 27.22 -0.79
N GLY A 240 -6.40 26.56 -1.12
CA GLY A 240 -6.40 25.69 -2.31
C GLY A 240 -5.90 26.45 -3.55
N ALA A 241 -6.06 27.78 -3.56
CA ALA A 241 -5.44 28.69 -4.51
C ALA A 241 -3.90 28.63 -4.54
N ASN A 242 -3.21 28.38 -3.43
CA ASN A 242 -1.75 28.33 -3.37
C ASN A 242 -1.16 26.91 -3.40
N SER A 243 -1.89 25.86 -3.00
CA SER A 243 -1.36 24.49 -3.07
C SER A 243 -1.06 24.06 -4.50
N ALA A 244 -1.98 24.33 -5.44
CA ALA A 244 -1.76 24.03 -6.85
C ALA A 244 -0.58 24.81 -7.46
N ALA A 245 -0.33 26.04 -6.97
CA ALA A 245 0.80 26.86 -7.41
C ALA A 245 2.17 26.31 -6.95
N GLN A 246 2.19 25.37 -6.01
CA GLN A 246 3.42 24.71 -5.52
C GLN A 246 3.73 23.40 -6.27
N LEU A 247 2.84 22.98 -7.16
CA LEU A 247 2.96 21.74 -7.94
C LEU A 247 3.28 22.06 -9.38
N ARG A 248 3.93 21.13 -10.07
CA ARG A 248 4.12 21.25 -11.52
C ARG A 248 2.79 21.03 -12.25
N ALA A 249 2.64 21.66 -13.42
CA ALA A 249 1.41 21.56 -14.20
C ALA A 249 1.11 20.12 -14.67
N ASP A 250 2.14 19.31 -14.96
CA ASP A 250 2.03 17.90 -15.32
C ASP A 250 1.54 17.04 -14.12
N GLU A 251 2.04 17.31 -12.91
CA GLU A 251 1.56 16.67 -11.67
C GLU A 251 0.07 17.00 -11.42
N VAL A 252 -0.30 18.29 -11.51
CA VAL A 252 -1.70 18.73 -11.33
C VAL A 252 -2.61 18.07 -12.36
N LYS A 253 -2.22 18.08 -13.63
CA LYS A 253 -2.98 17.43 -14.71
C LYS A 253 -3.18 15.95 -14.42
N LEU A 254 -2.11 15.23 -14.05
CA LEU A 254 -2.18 13.81 -13.72
C LEU A 254 -3.08 13.54 -12.51
N LEU A 255 -2.98 14.34 -11.44
CA LEU A 255 -3.84 14.21 -10.27
C LEU A 255 -5.32 14.41 -10.64
N VAL A 256 -5.62 15.42 -11.46
CA VAL A 256 -7.00 15.68 -11.93
C VAL A 256 -7.52 14.53 -12.78
N GLU A 257 -6.71 14.03 -13.72
CA GLU A 257 -7.07 12.89 -14.58
C GLU A 257 -7.35 11.62 -13.76
N ARG A 258 -6.54 11.36 -12.72
CA ARG A 258 -6.62 10.11 -11.94
C ARG A 258 -7.61 10.17 -10.77
N THR A 259 -7.85 11.35 -10.20
CA THR A 259 -8.69 11.52 -9.00
C THR A 259 -10.00 12.25 -9.25
N GLY A 260 -10.17 12.90 -10.41
CA GLY A 260 -11.26 13.85 -10.68
C GLY A 260 -12.67 13.29 -10.48
N GLU A 261 -12.94 12.07 -10.95
CA GLU A 261 -14.26 11.44 -10.76
C GLU A 261 -14.57 11.22 -9.27
N MET A 262 -13.61 10.65 -8.54
CA MET A 262 -13.75 10.37 -7.11
C MET A 262 -13.81 11.67 -6.29
N ALA A 263 -13.01 12.67 -6.65
CA ALA A 263 -13.01 13.98 -6.02
C ALA A 263 -14.35 14.70 -6.21
N ALA A 264 -14.93 14.64 -7.42
CA ALA A 264 -16.24 15.21 -7.71
C ALA A 264 -17.35 14.57 -6.88
N ARG A 265 -17.31 13.25 -6.67
CA ARG A 265 -18.26 12.53 -5.79
C ARG A 265 -18.20 13.01 -4.34
N LEU A 266 -17.02 13.41 -3.87
CA LEU A 266 -16.80 13.99 -2.55
C LEU A 266 -17.08 15.50 -2.48
N GLY A 267 -17.51 16.12 -3.59
CA GLY A 267 -17.83 17.55 -3.67
C GLY A 267 -16.65 18.48 -3.97
N TYR A 268 -15.48 17.93 -4.36
CA TYR A 268 -14.34 18.74 -4.78
C TYR A 268 -14.44 19.16 -6.25
N THR A 269 -14.02 20.38 -6.57
CA THR A 269 -13.97 20.90 -7.95
C THR A 269 -12.51 21.16 -8.35
N LEU A 270 -11.91 20.24 -9.11
CA LEU A 270 -10.48 20.31 -9.46
C LEU A 270 -10.20 21.04 -10.80
N THR A 271 -11.21 21.29 -11.63
CA THR A 271 -11.03 21.92 -12.97
C THR A 271 -10.48 23.34 -12.90
N ALA A 272 -10.82 24.09 -11.85
CA ALA A 272 -10.30 25.43 -11.64
C ALA A 272 -8.80 25.44 -11.26
N GLU A 273 -8.25 24.31 -10.81
CA GLU A 273 -6.86 24.21 -10.34
C GLU A 273 -5.89 24.01 -11.52
N VAL A 274 -6.30 23.28 -12.56
CA VAL A 274 -5.54 23.13 -13.82
C VAL A 274 -5.33 24.49 -14.50
N ALA A 275 -6.38 25.32 -14.55
CA ALA A 275 -6.33 26.64 -15.16
C ALA A 275 -5.36 27.61 -14.44
N ARG A 276 -5.10 27.37 -13.14
CA ARG A 276 -4.19 28.19 -12.33
C ARG A 276 -2.74 27.70 -12.43
N ALA A 277 -2.51 26.38 -12.46
CA ALA A 277 -1.17 25.81 -12.58
C ALA A 277 -0.47 26.22 -13.90
N GLY A 278 -1.23 26.39 -14.99
CA GLY A 278 -0.69 26.83 -16.28
C GLY A 278 -0.30 28.32 -16.37
N GLN A 279 -0.50 29.12 -15.31
CA GLN A 279 -0.19 30.55 -15.31
C GLN A 279 1.11 30.91 -14.57
N GLY A 280 1.76 29.94 -13.90
CA GLY A 280 3.07 30.10 -13.26
C GLY A 280 4.17 29.46 -14.09
N SER A 281 5.21 30.22 -14.44
CA SER A 281 6.43 29.83 -15.17
C SER A 281 6.25 29.30 -16.59
N ALA A 282 6.26 30.22 -17.57
CA ALA A 282 6.62 29.91 -18.94
C ALA A 282 8.13 30.13 -19.12
N GLU A 283 8.92 29.06 -19.08
CA GLU A 283 10.19 29.00 -19.81
C GLU A 283 10.00 28.14 -21.07
N PRO A 284 10.65 28.48 -22.20
CA PRO A 284 10.36 27.86 -23.48
C PRO A 284 10.97 26.45 -23.57
N GLU A 285 10.15 25.47 -23.95
CA GLU A 285 10.57 24.12 -24.33
C GLU A 285 11.63 24.15 -25.45
N PRO A 286 12.74 23.41 -25.34
CA PRO A 286 13.60 23.14 -26.49
C PRO A 286 12.94 22.08 -27.38
N ALA A 287 12.89 22.36 -28.68
CA ALA A 287 12.30 21.48 -29.69
C ALA A 287 13.00 20.11 -29.73
N LEU A 288 12.27 19.06 -29.34
CA LEU A 288 12.68 17.67 -29.51
C LEU A 288 12.54 17.25 -30.98
N GLY A 289 13.67 16.86 -31.57
CA GLY A 289 13.73 16.25 -32.90
C GLY A 289 13.06 14.88 -32.92
N THR A 290 12.48 14.55 -34.07
CA THR A 290 11.81 13.27 -34.37
C THR A 290 12.73 12.06 -34.18
N PRO A 291 12.32 11.00 -33.47
CA PRO A 291 13.15 9.81 -33.31
C PRO A 291 13.14 8.96 -34.59
N GLN A 292 14.34 8.54 -35.01
CA GLN A 292 14.51 7.49 -35.99
C GLN A 292 14.13 6.14 -35.39
N VAL A 293 13.12 5.51 -35.97
CA VAL A 293 12.75 4.13 -35.69
C VAL A 293 13.85 3.20 -36.22
N HIS A 294 14.33 2.29 -35.37
CA HIS A 294 14.69 0.88 -35.66
C HIS A 294 15.82 0.36 -34.74
N THR A 295 15.47 0.02 -33.49
CA THR A 295 16.06 -1.05 -32.60
C THR A 295 15.52 -0.98 -31.16
N GLU A 296 14.89 0.15 -30.79
CA GLU A 296 14.39 0.51 -29.45
C GLU A 296 13.24 -0.39 -28.89
N SER A 297 12.52 -1.09 -29.77
CA SER A 297 11.31 -1.86 -29.43
C SER A 297 11.55 -3.02 -28.47
N VAL A 298 12.75 -3.60 -28.44
CA VAL A 298 13.04 -4.78 -27.60
C VAL A 298 13.24 -4.39 -26.12
N ARG A 299 13.68 -3.17 -25.79
CA ARG A 299 13.93 -2.81 -24.37
C ARG A 299 12.66 -2.36 -23.64
N ILE A 300 11.72 -1.78 -24.38
CA ILE A 300 10.44 -1.27 -23.84
C ILE A 300 9.48 -2.41 -23.45
N SER A 301 9.76 -3.66 -23.84
CA SER A 301 8.87 -4.81 -23.58
C SER A 301 9.09 -5.51 -22.23
N CYS A 302 10.10 -5.13 -21.44
CA CYS A 302 10.45 -5.78 -20.17
C CYS A 302 10.30 -4.84 -18.97
N ALA A 303 9.49 -5.23 -17.99
CA ALA A 303 9.38 -4.54 -16.70
C ALA A 303 10.26 -5.22 -15.65
N VAL A 304 11.14 -4.45 -15.00
CA VAL A 304 11.96 -4.91 -13.88
C VAL A 304 11.21 -4.65 -12.58
N LEU A 305 10.98 -5.68 -11.78
CA LEU A 305 10.06 -5.68 -10.64
C LEU A 305 10.82 -6.00 -9.34
N VAL A 306 10.86 -5.04 -8.42
CA VAL A 306 11.69 -5.07 -7.21
C VAL A 306 10.82 -4.92 -5.96
N PRO A 307 10.36 -6.04 -5.36
CA PRO A 307 9.70 -5.99 -4.07
C PRO A 307 10.74 -5.79 -2.94
N ALA A 308 10.55 -4.76 -2.14
CA ALA A 308 11.40 -4.42 -1.01
C ALA A 308 10.58 -4.32 0.28
N MET A 309 11.04 -4.95 1.36
CA MET A 309 10.36 -4.79 2.65
C MET A 309 10.57 -3.37 3.20
N ARG A 310 11.82 -2.90 3.31
CA ARG A 310 12.16 -1.60 3.92
C ARG A 310 13.08 -0.75 3.06
N TYR A 311 14.17 -1.33 2.56
CA TYR A 311 15.15 -0.67 1.72
C TYR A 311 15.64 -1.61 0.62
N ILE A 312 16.33 -1.03 -0.38
CA ILE A 312 17.03 -1.74 -1.45
C ILE A 312 18.52 -1.53 -1.15
N GLU A 313 19.31 -2.61 -1.20
CA GLU A 313 20.74 -2.54 -0.94
C GLU A 313 21.42 -1.62 -1.98
N PRO A 314 22.40 -0.79 -1.60
CA PRO A 314 22.99 0.21 -2.49
C PRO A 314 23.50 -0.35 -3.81
N GLU A 315 24.20 -1.50 -3.77
CA GLU A 315 24.73 -2.18 -4.96
C GLU A 315 23.60 -2.64 -5.92
N CYS A 316 22.47 -3.08 -5.36
CA CYS A 316 21.28 -3.40 -6.16
C CYS A 316 20.68 -2.13 -6.76
N GLU A 317 20.57 -1.04 -5.99
CA GLU A 317 19.99 0.21 -6.45
C GLU A 317 20.83 0.87 -7.57
N GLU A 318 22.15 0.80 -7.49
CA GLU A 318 23.08 1.26 -8.52
C GLU A 318 22.87 0.51 -9.84
N ALA A 319 22.77 -0.82 -9.77
CA ALA A 319 22.53 -1.66 -10.95
C ALA A 319 21.12 -1.41 -11.55
N LEU A 320 20.10 -1.21 -10.70
CA LEU A 320 18.76 -0.84 -11.15
C LEU A 320 18.74 0.53 -11.85
N HIS A 321 19.48 1.51 -11.32
CA HIS A 321 19.61 2.83 -11.93
C HIS A 321 20.23 2.75 -13.33
N GLU A 322 21.27 1.92 -13.50
CA GLU A 322 21.86 1.68 -14.81
C GLU A 322 20.86 1.03 -15.79
N LEU A 323 19.98 0.12 -15.32
CA LEU A 323 18.91 -0.42 -16.17
C LEU A 323 17.91 0.68 -16.60
N GLU A 324 17.57 1.62 -15.72
CA GLU A 324 16.72 2.77 -16.07
C GLU A 324 17.37 3.64 -17.15
N ILE A 325 18.67 3.93 -17.04
CA ILE A 325 19.45 4.65 -18.05
C ILE A 325 19.42 3.91 -19.40
N ARG A 326 19.43 2.57 -19.37
CA ARG A 326 19.34 1.72 -20.57
C ARG A 326 17.94 1.63 -21.17
N GLY A 327 16.93 2.22 -20.52
CA GLY A 327 15.54 2.30 -20.98
C GLY A 327 14.61 1.22 -20.42
N TYR A 328 15.01 0.48 -19.39
CA TYR A 328 14.13 -0.48 -18.73
C TYR A 328 13.12 0.23 -17.82
N ALA A 329 11.89 -0.27 -17.79
CA ALA A 329 10.89 0.17 -16.82
C ALA A 329 11.14 -0.51 -15.47
N VAL A 330 11.76 0.18 -14.51
CA VAL A 330 12.06 -0.34 -13.18
C VAL A 330 11.00 0.06 -12.16
N ARG A 331 10.39 -0.93 -11.50
CA ARG A 331 9.33 -0.74 -10.50
C ARG A 331 9.77 -1.24 -9.13
N ARG A 332 9.85 -0.31 -8.18
CA ARG A 332 10.22 -0.57 -6.80
C ARG A 332 8.97 -0.54 -5.91
N MET A 333 8.64 -1.64 -5.24
CA MET A 333 7.54 -1.72 -4.28
C MET A 333 8.08 -1.86 -2.86
N ARG A 334 8.11 -0.77 -2.10
CA ARG A 334 8.50 -0.76 -0.68
C ARG A 334 7.33 -1.21 0.20
N GLY A 335 7.62 -1.72 1.40
CA GLY A 335 6.60 -2.26 2.31
C GLY A 335 5.99 -3.58 1.80
N ALA A 336 6.69 -4.31 0.94
CA ALA A 336 6.22 -5.53 0.30
C ALA A 336 6.13 -6.71 1.30
N SER A 337 5.07 -6.75 2.11
CA SER A 337 4.76 -7.88 2.99
C SER A 337 3.25 -8.22 2.95
N PRO A 338 2.87 -9.49 2.67
CA PRO A 338 3.74 -10.61 2.34
C PRO A 338 4.24 -10.54 0.88
N VAL A 339 5.48 -11.02 0.63
CA VAL A 339 6.20 -10.81 -0.64
C VAL A 339 5.53 -11.47 -1.86
N ASP A 340 4.85 -12.58 -1.66
CA ASP A 340 4.06 -13.29 -2.68
C ASP A 340 2.91 -12.42 -3.22
N HIS A 341 2.23 -11.68 -2.35
CA HIS A 341 1.19 -10.72 -2.73
C HIS A 341 1.77 -9.54 -3.50
N ALA A 342 2.90 -8.99 -3.04
CA ALA A 342 3.58 -7.89 -3.71
C ALA A 342 3.99 -8.28 -5.14
N ARG A 343 4.60 -9.47 -5.29
CA ARG A 343 4.95 -10.02 -6.60
C ARG A 343 3.72 -10.21 -7.48
N SER A 344 2.62 -10.77 -6.96
CA SER A 344 1.39 -10.90 -7.75
C SER A 344 0.87 -9.55 -8.26
N ARG A 345 0.88 -8.50 -7.41
CA ARG A 345 0.43 -7.16 -7.81
C ARG A 345 1.33 -6.52 -8.86
N LEU A 346 2.64 -6.59 -8.68
CA LEU A 346 3.62 -6.05 -9.62
C LEU A 346 3.51 -6.75 -10.98
N ALA A 347 3.34 -8.08 -10.99
CA ALA A 347 3.16 -8.84 -12.22
C ALA A 347 1.90 -8.41 -12.96
N THR A 348 0.76 -8.37 -12.26
CA THR A 348 -0.53 -7.96 -12.85
C THR A 348 -0.46 -6.56 -13.44
N SER A 349 0.06 -5.58 -12.69
CA SER A 349 0.22 -4.20 -13.17
C SER A 349 1.11 -4.13 -14.42
N ALA A 350 2.25 -4.82 -14.44
CA ALA A 350 3.12 -4.84 -15.61
C ALA A 350 2.44 -5.47 -16.83
N LEU A 351 1.71 -6.59 -16.64
CA LEU A 351 1.00 -7.25 -17.73
C LEU A 351 -0.16 -6.39 -18.27
N ASP A 352 -0.93 -5.75 -17.38
CA ASP A 352 -2.04 -4.85 -17.75
C ASP A 352 -1.56 -3.63 -18.54
N GLU A 353 -0.34 -3.17 -18.27
CA GLU A 353 0.30 -2.07 -18.99
C GLU A 353 0.96 -2.49 -20.31
N GLY A 354 0.85 -3.76 -20.69
CA GLY A 354 1.30 -4.23 -22.00
C GLY A 354 2.74 -4.74 -22.05
N PHE A 355 3.43 -4.91 -20.93
CA PHE A 355 4.77 -5.52 -20.91
C PHE A 355 4.72 -7.02 -21.26
N GLU A 356 5.62 -7.46 -22.15
CA GLU A 356 5.73 -8.85 -22.61
C GLU A 356 6.59 -9.71 -21.67
N GLU A 357 7.46 -9.07 -20.89
CA GLU A 357 8.40 -9.73 -20.00
C GLU A 357 8.39 -9.06 -18.63
N THR A 358 8.56 -9.86 -17.58
CA THR A 358 8.84 -9.37 -16.24
C THR A 358 10.17 -9.93 -15.76
N LEU A 359 11.05 -9.08 -15.26
CA LEU A 359 12.29 -9.47 -14.60
C LEU A 359 12.18 -9.19 -13.10
N TRP A 360 12.24 -10.23 -12.28
CA TRP A 360 12.21 -10.13 -10.83
C TRP A 360 13.61 -9.96 -10.26
N ILE A 361 13.80 -8.95 -9.42
CA ILE A 361 15.07 -8.72 -8.70
C ILE A 361 14.73 -8.53 -7.23
N ASP A 362 15.36 -9.32 -6.35
CA ASP A 362 15.21 -9.14 -4.91
C ASP A 362 16.02 -7.93 -4.46
N ALA A 363 15.47 -7.16 -3.51
CA ALA A 363 16.03 -5.90 -3.05
C ALA A 363 17.43 -6.00 -2.41
N ASP A 364 17.89 -7.22 -2.10
CA ASP A 364 19.22 -7.53 -1.56
C ASP A 364 20.10 -8.35 -2.51
N THR A 365 19.75 -8.42 -3.80
CA THR A 365 20.57 -9.07 -4.84
C THR A 365 21.44 -8.03 -5.55
N ALA A 366 22.75 -8.08 -5.37
CA ALA A 366 23.69 -7.38 -6.24
C ALA A 366 23.83 -8.11 -7.58
N PHE A 367 23.85 -7.38 -8.70
CA PHE A 367 23.92 -7.96 -10.04
C PHE A 367 24.62 -7.01 -11.02
N ASP A 368 25.14 -7.59 -12.11
CA ASP A 368 25.65 -6.84 -13.26
C ASP A 368 24.48 -6.52 -14.21
N PRO A 369 24.23 -5.26 -14.57
CA PRO A 369 23.19 -4.88 -15.55
C PRO A 369 23.29 -5.63 -16.89
N ASP A 370 24.49 -6.03 -17.33
CA ASP A 370 24.68 -6.82 -18.55
C ASP A 370 24.11 -8.25 -18.43
N ALA A 371 24.00 -8.78 -17.21
CA ALA A 371 23.41 -10.09 -16.96
C ALA A 371 21.91 -10.14 -17.32
N VAL A 372 21.23 -9.00 -17.34
CA VAL A 372 19.84 -8.90 -17.81
C VAL A 372 19.73 -9.23 -19.29
N GLU A 373 20.61 -8.67 -20.12
CA GLU A 373 20.62 -8.96 -21.55
C GLU A 373 21.05 -10.40 -21.83
N GLN A 374 21.99 -10.94 -21.03
CA GLN A 374 22.37 -12.35 -21.12
C GLN A 374 21.17 -13.27 -20.85
N LEU A 375 20.40 -13.03 -19.77
CA LEU A 375 19.17 -13.75 -19.46
C LEU A 375 18.17 -13.71 -20.61
N ARG A 376 17.93 -12.51 -21.17
CA ARG A 376 16.98 -12.33 -22.27
C ARG A 376 17.44 -13.02 -23.57
N SER A 377 18.74 -13.06 -23.83
CA SER A 377 19.32 -13.67 -25.04
C SER A 377 19.04 -15.17 -25.16
N HIS A 378 18.77 -15.85 -24.04
CA HIS A 378 18.44 -17.27 -24.02
C HIS A 378 17.10 -17.60 -24.70
N ASN A 379 16.20 -16.62 -24.84
CA ASN A 379 14.94 -16.74 -25.58
C ASN A 379 14.05 -17.92 -25.14
N VAL A 380 14.00 -18.20 -23.84
CA VAL A 380 13.13 -19.23 -23.23
C VAL A 380 11.98 -18.59 -22.44
N PRO A 381 10.85 -19.30 -22.24
CA PRO A 381 9.67 -18.76 -21.54
C PRO A 381 9.97 -18.26 -20.12
N MET A 382 10.90 -18.93 -19.43
CA MET A 382 11.29 -18.61 -18.06
C MET A 382 12.75 -19.00 -17.84
N VAL A 383 13.55 -18.11 -17.26
CA VAL A 383 14.96 -18.35 -16.95
C VAL A 383 15.37 -17.57 -15.71
N ALA A 384 16.15 -18.20 -14.84
CA ALA A 384 16.66 -17.59 -13.62
C ALA A 384 18.19 -17.54 -13.65
N GLY A 385 18.77 -16.43 -13.21
CA GLY A 385 20.17 -16.42 -12.83
C GLY A 385 20.33 -17.00 -11.43
N ILE A 386 21.36 -17.81 -11.24
CA ILE A 386 21.62 -18.47 -9.97
C ILE A 386 22.49 -17.56 -9.10
N TYR A 387 22.04 -17.30 -7.88
CA TYR A 387 22.74 -16.48 -6.89
C TYR A 387 22.84 -17.21 -5.53
N PRO A 388 23.81 -16.87 -4.68
CA PRO A 388 23.91 -17.43 -3.33
C PRO A 388 22.74 -16.97 -2.47
N ARG A 389 22.20 -17.85 -1.61
CA ARG A 389 21.25 -17.41 -0.57
C ARG A 389 22.01 -16.60 0.50
N ARG A 390 21.29 -15.82 1.30
CA ARG A 390 21.89 -15.08 2.42
C ARG A 390 22.16 -16.01 3.60
N GLY A 391 23.40 -16.01 4.12
CA GLY A 391 23.76 -16.61 5.41
C GLY A 391 24.99 -17.55 5.39
N PRO A 392 25.59 -17.84 6.55
CA PRO A 392 26.90 -18.52 6.67
C PRO A 392 26.91 -20.00 6.23
N ARG A 393 25.75 -20.57 5.86
CA ARG A 393 25.60 -21.92 5.30
C ARG A 393 24.66 -21.95 4.10
N ALA A 394 24.47 -20.79 3.47
CA ALA A 394 23.57 -20.66 2.36
C ALA A 394 24.14 -21.37 1.12
N GLY A 395 23.42 -22.37 0.63
CA GLY A 395 23.62 -22.87 -0.72
C GLY A 395 23.09 -21.90 -1.78
N LEU A 396 23.09 -22.34 -3.02
CA LEU A 396 22.56 -21.57 -4.15
C LEU A 396 21.01 -21.50 -4.10
N ALA A 397 20.44 -20.45 -4.68
CA ALA A 397 18.99 -20.27 -4.84
C ALA A 397 18.41 -21.17 -5.96
N VAL A 398 18.75 -22.46 -5.96
CA VAL A 398 18.35 -23.42 -6.98
C VAL A 398 18.13 -24.82 -6.38
N ALA A 399 17.24 -25.59 -6.99
CA ALA A 399 17.08 -27.02 -6.76
C ALA A 399 17.23 -27.75 -8.12
N PRO A 400 18.29 -28.53 -8.33
CA PRO A 400 18.51 -29.25 -9.59
C PRO A 400 17.44 -30.33 -9.82
N VAL A 401 17.32 -30.79 -11.05
CA VAL A 401 16.56 -32.02 -11.37
C VAL A 401 17.21 -33.22 -10.69
N PRO A 402 16.45 -34.22 -10.18
CA PRO A 402 17.05 -35.43 -9.62
C PRO A 402 17.95 -36.12 -10.65
N GLY A 403 19.20 -36.39 -10.28
CA GLY A 403 20.20 -36.97 -11.18
C GLY A 403 21.16 -35.96 -11.82
N THR A 404 20.99 -34.66 -11.60
CA THR A 404 22.02 -33.67 -11.97
C THR A 404 23.29 -33.91 -11.15
N ALA A 405 24.35 -34.38 -11.82
CA ALA A 405 25.62 -34.70 -11.18
C ALA A 405 26.47 -33.46 -10.89
N GLU A 406 26.39 -32.44 -11.74
CA GLU A 406 27.22 -31.25 -11.69
C GLU A 406 26.46 -30.02 -12.20
N LEU A 407 26.76 -28.85 -11.63
CA LEU A 407 26.33 -27.54 -12.10
C LEU A 407 27.58 -26.70 -12.39
N VAL A 408 27.79 -26.36 -13.66
CA VAL A 408 28.93 -25.54 -14.08
C VAL A 408 28.50 -24.06 -14.04
N MET A 409 29.25 -23.26 -13.29
CA MET A 409 29.03 -21.82 -13.10
C MET A 409 30.16 -21.02 -13.76
N GLY A 410 29.85 -19.83 -14.28
CA GLY A 410 30.84 -18.95 -14.92
C GLY A 410 31.24 -19.45 -16.32
N ASP A 411 32.53 -19.38 -16.64
CA ASP A 411 33.05 -19.77 -17.95
C ASP A 411 32.78 -21.24 -18.26
N GLY A 412 32.09 -21.50 -19.37
CA GLY A 412 31.65 -22.84 -19.76
C GLY A 412 30.31 -23.27 -19.14
N GLY A 413 29.70 -22.43 -18.31
CA GLY A 413 28.32 -22.58 -17.85
C GLY A 413 27.29 -22.29 -18.95
N GLY A 414 26.03 -22.64 -18.70
CA GLY A 414 24.93 -22.45 -19.65
C GLY A 414 23.57 -22.72 -19.04
N LEU A 415 22.54 -22.89 -19.88
CA LEU A 415 21.21 -23.25 -19.42
C LEU A 415 21.19 -24.69 -18.90
N VAL A 416 20.66 -24.85 -17.69
CA VAL A 416 20.42 -26.16 -17.07
C VAL A 416 18.97 -26.20 -16.59
N GLU A 417 18.30 -27.33 -16.82
CA GLU A 417 16.95 -27.56 -16.31
C GLU A 417 16.98 -27.78 -14.79
N VAL A 418 16.04 -27.15 -14.09
CA VAL A 418 15.97 -27.15 -12.61
C VAL A 418 14.53 -27.40 -12.16
N LEU A 419 14.36 -28.01 -10.99
CA LEU A 419 13.04 -28.16 -10.37
C LEU A 419 12.52 -26.83 -9.82
N TYR A 420 13.40 -26.08 -9.16
CA TYR A 420 13.07 -24.80 -8.54
C TYR A 420 14.22 -23.81 -8.68
N ALA A 421 13.89 -22.54 -8.86
CA ALA A 421 14.83 -21.42 -8.78
C ALA A 421 14.24 -20.32 -7.89
N GLY A 422 15.11 -19.57 -7.21
CA GLY A 422 14.72 -18.38 -6.48
C GLY A 422 14.33 -17.25 -7.43
N ALA A 423 13.35 -16.44 -7.04
CA ALA A 423 12.83 -15.36 -7.89
C ALA A 423 13.59 -14.02 -7.76
N GLY A 424 14.66 -13.95 -6.97
CA GLY A 424 15.48 -12.76 -6.81
C GLY A 424 16.35 -12.37 -8.01
N PHE A 425 16.34 -13.16 -9.07
CA PHE A 425 16.89 -12.81 -10.39
C PHE A 425 16.25 -13.71 -11.47
N LEU A 426 14.97 -13.47 -11.78
CA LEU A 426 14.13 -14.37 -12.59
C LEU A 426 13.41 -13.61 -13.71
N LEU A 427 13.67 -14.00 -14.97
CA LEU A 427 12.94 -13.52 -16.14
C LEU A 427 11.76 -14.45 -16.44
N VAL A 428 10.58 -13.88 -16.66
CA VAL A 428 9.36 -14.60 -17.01
C VAL A 428 8.67 -13.89 -18.18
N ARG A 429 8.34 -14.64 -19.22
CA ARG A 429 7.57 -14.15 -20.38
C ARG A 429 6.07 -14.21 -20.12
N ARG A 430 5.32 -13.29 -20.74
CA ARG A 430 3.85 -13.20 -20.65
C ARG A 430 3.15 -14.54 -20.88
N GLU A 431 3.63 -15.33 -21.84
CA GLU A 431 3.05 -16.65 -22.16
C GLU A 431 3.00 -17.60 -20.96
N VAL A 432 3.94 -17.50 -20.03
CA VAL A 432 3.95 -18.30 -18.79
C VAL A 432 2.79 -17.90 -17.88
N TYR A 433 2.55 -16.59 -17.73
CA TYR A 433 1.41 -16.08 -16.95
C TYR A 433 0.07 -16.47 -17.59
N ALA A 434 -0.03 -16.38 -18.91
CA ALA A 434 -1.22 -16.81 -19.65
C ALA A 434 -1.50 -18.31 -19.48
N ALA A 435 -0.46 -19.15 -19.53
CA ALA A 435 -0.59 -20.59 -19.30
C ALA A 435 -1.03 -20.93 -17.87
N ILE A 436 -0.58 -20.16 -16.86
CA ILE A 436 -1.02 -20.32 -15.47
C ILE A 436 -2.50 -19.96 -15.30
N GLN A 437 -2.99 -18.90 -15.97
CA GLN A 437 -4.40 -18.50 -15.87
C GLN A 437 -5.40 -19.51 -16.45
N GLN A 438 -4.94 -20.36 -17.38
CA GLN A 438 -5.77 -21.38 -18.03
C GLN A 438 -5.88 -22.69 -17.25
N ARG A 439 -5.12 -22.85 -16.16
CA ARG A 439 -5.16 -24.01 -15.26
C ARG A 439 -5.99 -23.71 -14.03
#